data_AF-A0A7S0AR34-F1
#
_entry.id   AF-A0A7S0AR34-F1
#
_cell.length_a   1.000
_cell.length_b   1.000
_cell.length_c   1.000
_cell.angle_alpha   90.00
_cell.angle_beta   90.00
_cell.angle_gamma   90.00
#
_symmetry.space_group_name_H-M   'P 1'
#
loop_
_entity.id
_entity.type
_entity.pdbx_description
1 polymer ?
#
loop_
_entity_poly.entity_id
_entity_poly.type
_entity_poly.pdbx_seq_one_letter_code
_entity_poly.pdbx_strand_id
1 'polypeptide(L)'
;AGIRRLRLVDFDRVSLSSLNRHAVATRHDVGIPKVVACAQHFSAIAPECNIDVRDEMFTASACESLLDHSCICENGTDDDDTAEYTNKRPQIVIDCIDDLNTKAE
;
A
#
# COMPACT_ATOMS: atom_id res chain seq x y z
N ALA A 1 20.22 -5.22 6.38
CA ALA A 1 18.99 -4.60 6.88
C ALA A 1 18.04 -4.40 5.71
N GLY A 2 16.77 -4.80 5.85
CA GLY A 2 15.75 -4.69 4.80
C GLY A 2 14.84 -3.46 4.97
N ILE A 3 13.95 -3.24 4.00
CA ILE A 3 12.87 -2.24 4.09
C ILE A 3 11.86 -2.75 5.11
N ARG A 4 11.48 -1.90 6.07
CA ARG A 4 10.50 -2.25 7.12
C ARG A 4 9.29 -1.33 7.16
N ARG A 5 9.30 -0.21 6.44
CA ARG A 5 8.16 0.72 6.34
C ARG A 5 7.84 0.98 4.88
N LEU A 6 6.74 0.40 4.43
CA LEU A 6 6.26 0.48 3.07
C LEU A 6 4.94 1.23 3.03
N ARG A 7 4.78 2.18 2.11
CA ARG A 7 3.48 2.77 1.80
C ARG A 7 3.01 2.31 0.43
N LEU A 8 1.75 1.90 0.36
CA LEU A 8 1.06 1.49 -0.84
C LEU A 8 0.04 2.56 -1.20
N VAL A 9 0.08 3.09 -2.42
CA VAL A 9 -0.85 4.10 -2.91
C VAL A 9 -1.45 3.60 -4.22
N ASP A 10 -2.77 3.46 -4.28
CA ASP A 10 -3.54 3.25 -5.51
C ASP A 10 -5.03 3.36 -5.16
N PHE A 11 -5.83 4.01 -6.00
CA PHE A 11 -7.29 4.14 -5.84
C PHE A 11 -8.08 3.06 -6.59
N ASP A 12 -7.41 2.25 -7.40
CA ASP A 12 -8.06 1.23 -8.21
C ASP A 12 -8.42 -0.02 -7.41
N ARG A 13 -9.46 -0.69 -7.90
CA ARG A 13 -9.82 -2.04 -7.48
C ARG A 13 -9.23 -3.09 -8.39
N VAL A 14 -9.03 -4.29 -7.84
CA VAL A 14 -8.69 -5.47 -8.62
C VAL A 14 -9.87 -5.79 -9.55
N SER A 15 -9.61 -5.80 -10.85
CA SER A 15 -10.56 -6.20 -11.87
C SER A 15 -10.08 -7.44 -12.60
N LEU A 16 -11.00 -8.19 -13.23
CA LEU A 16 -10.63 -9.35 -14.06
C LEU A 16 -9.66 -8.98 -15.19
N SER A 17 -9.77 -7.77 -15.75
CA SER A 17 -8.86 -7.29 -16.79
C SER A 17 -7.49 -6.87 -16.26
N SER A 18 -7.39 -6.46 -14.99
CA SER A 18 -6.12 -6.14 -14.34
C SER A 18 -5.34 -7.39 -13.89
N LEU A 19 -6.03 -8.52 -13.65
CA LEU A 19 -5.39 -9.75 -13.14
C LEU A 19 -4.29 -10.30 -14.05
N ASN A 20 -4.33 -10.04 -15.36
CA ASN A 20 -3.32 -10.55 -16.30
C ASN A 20 -1.92 -9.96 -16.07
N ARG A 21 -1.81 -8.90 -15.27
CA ARG A 21 -0.56 -8.20 -14.92
C ARG A 21 -0.52 -7.72 -13.48
N HIS A 22 -1.49 -8.15 -12.68
CA HIS A 22 -1.48 -7.92 -11.25
C HIS A 22 -0.46 -8.88 -10.62
N ALA A 23 0.50 -8.33 -9.86
CA ALA A 23 1.61 -9.12 -9.35
C ALA A 23 1.19 -10.22 -8.35
N VAL A 24 0.25 -9.88 -7.45
CA VAL A 24 -0.06 -10.74 -6.28
C VAL A 24 -1.54 -11.11 -6.09
N ALA A 25 -2.48 -10.40 -6.72
CA ALA A 25 -3.91 -10.67 -6.56
C ALA A 25 -4.35 -11.87 -7.37
N THR A 26 -5.37 -12.55 -6.86
CA THR A 26 -6.00 -13.72 -7.45
C THR A 26 -7.44 -13.40 -7.88
N ARG A 27 -8.11 -14.38 -8.50
CA ARG A 27 -9.53 -14.25 -8.85
C ARG A 27 -10.44 -14.01 -7.64
N HIS A 28 -10.01 -14.41 -6.44
CA HIS A 28 -10.78 -14.18 -5.20
C HIS A 28 -10.73 -12.73 -4.74
N ASP A 29 -9.72 -11.98 -5.16
CA ASP A 29 -9.49 -10.60 -4.75
C ASP A 29 -10.20 -9.60 -5.66
N VAL A 30 -10.86 -10.08 -6.73
CA VAL A 30 -11.60 -9.21 -7.66
C VAL A 30 -12.65 -8.40 -6.90
N GLY A 31 -12.56 -7.08 -7.04
CA GLY A 31 -13.43 -6.10 -6.40
C GLY A 31 -12.84 -5.46 -5.15
N ILE A 32 -11.76 -5.99 -4.55
CA ILE A 32 -11.09 -5.33 -3.40
C ILE A 32 -10.09 -4.27 -3.90
N PRO A 33 -9.74 -3.26 -3.08
CA PRO A 33 -8.70 -2.29 -3.44
C PRO A 33 -7.36 -2.99 -3.70
N LYS A 34 -6.65 -2.59 -4.75
CA LYS A 34 -5.35 -3.20 -5.11
C LYS A 34 -4.33 -3.09 -3.99
N VAL A 35 -4.31 -1.93 -3.31
CA VAL A 35 -3.45 -1.71 -2.14
C VAL A 35 -3.71 -2.71 -1.01
N VAL A 36 -4.96 -3.13 -0.81
CA VAL A 36 -5.32 -4.13 0.21
C VAL A 36 -4.85 -5.52 -0.21
N ALA A 37 -5.06 -5.90 -1.47
CA ALA A 37 -4.56 -7.18 -2.00
C ALA A 37 -3.02 -7.29 -1.85
N CYS A 38 -2.30 -6.20 -2.15
CA CYS A 38 -0.86 -6.12 -1.95
C CYS A 38 -0.47 -6.20 -0.47
N ALA A 39 -1.13 -5.45 0.40
CA ALA A 39 -0.85 -5.45 1.84
C ALA A 39 -1.02 -6.85 2.45
N GLN A 40 -2.13 -7.54 2.14
CA GLN A 40 -2.38 -8.90 2.61
C GLN A 40 -1.27 -9.87 2.18
N HIS A 41 -0.86 -9.79 0.91
CA HIS A 41 0.20 -10.65 0.38
C HIS A 41 1.57 -10.35 1.01
N PHE A 42 1.93 -9.08 1.15
CA PHE A 42 3.21 -8.68 1.73
C PHE A 42 3.30 -8.99 3.22
N SER A 43 2.23 -8.80 3.99
CA SER A 43 2.17 -9.20 5.40
C SER A 43 2.35 -10.71 5.61
N ALA A 44 1.93 -11.54 4.64
CA ALA A 44 2.16 -12.98 4.69
C ALA A 44 3.62 -13.39 4.42
N ILE A 45 4.38 -12.57 3.68
CA ILE A 45 5.79 -12.82 3.33
C ILE A 45 6.72 -12.25 4.41
N ALA A 46 6.48 -11.01 4.82
CA ALA A 46 7.34 -10.24 5.73
C ALA A 46 6.45 -9.60 6.82
N PRO A 47 6.01 -10.36 7.82
CA PRO A 47 5.12 -9.88 8.87
C PRO A 47 5.73 -8.77 9.73
N GLU A 48 7.06 -8.66 9.76
CA GLU A 48 7.80 -7.59 10.44
C GLU A 48 7.82 -6.26 9.66
N CYS A 49 7.28 -6.25 8.44
CA CYS A 49 7.13 -5.07 7.62
C CYS A 49 5.84 -4.34 8.00
N ASN A 50 5.97 -3.05 8.26
CA ASN A 50 4.86 -2.17 8.49
C ASN A 50 4.38 -1.59 7.15
N ILE A 51 3.12 -1.83 6.83
CA ILE A 51 2.49 -1.46 5.56
C ILE A 51 1.42 -0.40 5.84
N ASP A 52 1.64 0.79 5.28
CA ASP A 52 0.68 1.89 5.26
C ASP A 52 -0.10 1.85 3.95
N VAL A 53 -1.42 1.66 4.04
CA VAL A 53 -2.30 1.44 2.89
C VAL A 53 -3.08 2.72 2.61
N ARG A 54 -2.91 3.28 1.41
CA ARG A 54 -3.62 4.48 0.95
C ARG A 54 -4.41 4.17 -0.31
N ASP A 55 -5.71 3.91 -0.13
CA ASP A 55 -6.68 3.78 -1.23
C ASP A 55 -7.04 5.16 -1.77
N GLU A 56 -6.06 5.85 -2.35
CA GLU A 56 -6.12 7.26 -2.75
C GLU A 56 -5.46 7.47 -4.11
N MET A 57 -6.00 8.40 -4.89
CA MET A 57 -5.41 8.80 -6.18
C MET A 57 -4.26 9.77 -5.93
N PHE A 58 -3.15 9.58 -6.63
CA PHE A 58 -2.03 10.50 -6.51
C PHE A 58 -2.33 11.79 -7.30
N THR A 59 -2.62 12.87 -6.60
CA THR A 59 -2.87 14.19 -7.20
C THR A 59 -1.87 15.21 -6.66
N ALA A 60 -1.70 16.33 -7.36
CA ALA A 60 -0.84 17.42 -6.87
C ALA A 60 -1.21 17.90 -5.44
N SER A 61 -2.50 17.89 -5.06
CA SER A 61 -2.95 18.28 -3.72
C SER A 61 -2.71 17.20 -2.66
N ALA A 62 -2.69 15.91 -3.05
CA ALA A 62 -2.40 14.79 -2.17
C ALA A 62 -0.90 14.43 -2.12
N CYS A 63 -0.08 15.01 -3.00
CA CYS A 63 1.35 14.70 -3.12
C CYS A 63 2.09 14.83 -1.78
N GLU A 64 1.88 15.94 -1.05
CA GLU A 64 2.53 16.17 0.23
C GLU A 64 2.13 15.08 1.24
N SER A 65 0.83 14.83 1.42
CA SER A 65 0.29 13.82 2.36
C SER A 65 0.74 12.39 2.03
N LEU A 66 0.82 12.04 0.75
CA LEU A 66 1.16 10.70 0.29
C LEU A 66 2.66 10.42 0.29
N LEU A 67 3.52 11.42 0.11
CA LEU A 67 4.98 11.23 0.07
C LEU A 67 5.68 11.56 1.38
N ASP A 68 5.28 12.63 2.09
CA ASP A 68 6.11 13.22 3.16
C ASP A 68 5.57 13.01 4.58
N HIS A 69 4.25 12.82 4.72
CA HIS A 69 3.61 12.68 6.02
C HIS A 69 3.76 11.29 6.62
N SER A 70 3.67 11.24 7.95
CA SER A 70 3.82 10.03 8.76
C SER A 70 2.93 8.87 8.33
N CYS A 71 3.47 7.66 8.46
CA CYS A 71 2.71 6.43 8.33
C CYS A 71 1.80 6.24 9.54
N ILE A 72 0.54 5.89 9.29
CA ILE A 72 -0.33 5.29 10.30
C ILE A 72 -0.40 3.81 9.94
N CYS A 73 0.13 2.98 10.83
CA CYS A 73 0.09 1.54 10.72
C CYS A 73 -1.32 1.09 11.11
N GLU A 74 -2.11 0.54 10.19
CA GLU A 74 -3.44 -0.01 10.52
C GLU A 74 -3.40 -1.51 10.87
N ASN A 75 -2.21 -2.12 10.91
CA ASN A 75 -2.08 -3.51 11.29
C ASN A 75 -2.33 -3.65 12.80
N GLY A 76 -3.55 -4.05 13.15
CA GLY A 76 -4.03 -4.27 14.51
C GLY A 76 -3.40 -5.47 15.20
N THR A 77 -2.14 -5.32 15.59
CA THR A 77 -1.51 -6.14 16.64
C THR A 77 -1.16 -5.21 17.78
N ASP A 78 -1.75 -5.44 18.96
CA ASP A 78 -1.53 -4.69 20.21
C ASP A 78 -0.10 -4.87 20.79
N ASP A 79 0.89 -5.05 19.93
CA ASP A 79 2.29 -5.16 20.30
C ASP A 79 2.91 -3.76 20.42
N ASP A 80 3.56 -3.52 21.55
CA ASP A 80 4.23 -2.27 21.98
C ASP A 80 5.21 -1.69 20.92
N ASP A 81 5.70 -2.54 20.01
CA ASP A 81 6.56 -2.16 18.87
C ASP A 81 5.85 -1.27 17.83
N THR A 82 4.51 -1.29 17.76
CA THR A 82 3.75 -0.48 16.78
C THR A 82 3.97 1.02 17.02
N ALA A 83 4.14 1.42 18.29
CA ALA A 83 4.42 2.80 18.68
C ALA A 83 5.77 3.32 18.16
N GLU A 84 6.76 2.45 17.94
CA GLU A 84 8.08 2.84 17.43
C GLU A 84 8.03 3.31 15.96
N TYR A 85 7.01 2.88 15.22
CA TYR A 85 6.85 3.15 13.80
C TYR A 85 5.71 4.10 13.49
N THR A 86 4.78 4.30 14.43
CA THR A 86 3.80 5.38 14.41
C THR A 86 4.53 6.73 14.27
N ASN A 87 4.07 7.57 13.36
CA ASN A 87 4.70 8.86 13.05
C ASN A 87 6.06 8.84 12.34
N LYS A 88 6.54 7.70 11.85
CA LYS A 88 7.74 7.66 10.98
C LYS A 88 7.36 7.78 9.50
N ARG A 89 8.24 8.36 8.69
CA ARG A 89 8.09 8.44 7.23
C ARG A 89 8.24 7.06 6.58
N PRO A 90 7.54 6.79 5.47
CA PRO A 90 7.75 5.58 4.69
C PRO A 90 9.19 5.56 4.17
N GLN A 91 9.79 4.37 4.09
CA GLN A 91 11.11 4.24 3.45
C GLN A 91 10.96 4.15 1.93
N ILE A 92 9.87 3.52 1.49
CA ILE A 92 9.50 3.38 0.09
C ILE A 92 7.99 3.60 -0.04
N VAL A 93 7.60 4.29 -1.10
CA VAL A 93 6.21 4.44 -1.54
C VAL A 93 6.07 3.69 -2.87
N ILE A 94 5.05 2.84 -3.00
CA ILE A 94 4.78 2.04 -4.20
C ILE A 94 3.38 2.38 -4.72
N ASP A 95 3.31 2.70 -6.01
CA ASP A 95 2.07 2.71 -6.77
C ASP A 95 1.65 1.27 -7.12
N CYS A 96 0.46 0.86 -6.69
CA CYS A 96 0.03 -0.54 -6.76
C CYS A 96 -0.65 -0.92 -8.08
N ILE A 97 0.10 -1.01 -9.20
CA ILE A 97 -0.28 -1.65 -10.49
C ILE A 97 -1.24 -0.77 -11.33
N ASP A 98 -1.27 -0.65 -12.66
CA ASP A 98 -0.60 -1.21 -13.84
C ASP A 98 -0.42 -0.10 -14.90
N ASP A 99 -1.18 1.00 -14.79
CA ASP A 99 -1.28 2.02 -15.82
C ASP A 99 -1.00 3.39 -15.21
N LEU A 100 0.20 3.92 -15.48
CA LEU A 100 0.61 5.25 -15.01
C LEU A 100 -0.25 6.37 -15.63
N ASN A 101 -0.84 6.15 -16.81
CA ASN A 101 -1.52 7.23 -17.56
C ASN A 101 -2.84 7.67 -16.91
N THR A 102 -3.41 6.87 -16.01
CA THR A 102 -4.70 7.16 -15.37
C THR A 102 -4.57 7.43 -13.87
N LYS A 103 -3.36 7.46 -13.32
CA LYS A 103 -3.11 7.38 -11.87
C LYS A 103 -2.50 8.61 -11.23
N ALA A 104 -2.04 9.55 -12.04
CA ALA A 104 -1.51 10.82 -11.58
C ALA A 104 -2.16 11.98 -12.35
N GLU A 105 -2.67 12.96 -11.60
CA GLU A 105 -3.14 14.26 -12.12
C GLU A 105 -2.26 15.41 -11.61
#